data_AF-A0A3D0U3A2-F1
#
_entry.id   AF-A0A3D0U3A2-F1
#
_cell.length_a   1.000
_cell.length_b   1.000
_cell.length_c   1.000
_cell.angle_alpha   90.00
_cell.angle_beta   90.00
_cell.angle_gamma   90.00
#
_symmetry.space_group_name_H-M   'P 1'
#
loop_
_entity.id
_entity.type
_entity.pdbx_description
1 polymer ?
#
loop_
_entity_poly.entity_id
_entity_poly.type
_entity_poly.pdbx_seq_one_letter_code
_entity_poly.pdbx_strand_id
1 'polypeptide(L)'
;IELARIYHAVLVSNVPVMGAAQDDMVRRFINMVDEFYDRNVKLIMSGQAPIDELYTGGRLDFEFQRTRSRLLEMQSHEYLARPHKP
;
A
#
# COMPACT_ATOMS: atom_id res chain seq x y z
N ILE A 1 -5.26 -12.64 -0.20
CA ILE A 1 -3.82 -12.45 0.11
C ILE A 1 -3.53 -13.19 1.42
N GLU A 2 -2.84 -14.34 1.37
CA GLU A 2 -2.59 -15.16 2.58
C GLU A 2 -1.53 -14.55 3.52
N LEU A 3 -0.56 -13.81 2.96
CA LEU A 3 0.50 -13.17 3.74
C LEU A 3 -0.06 -12.23 4.82
N ALA A 4 -1.12 -11.49 4.50
CA ALA A 4 -1.74 -10.55 5.42
C ALA A 4 -2.47 -11.24 6.59
N ARG A 5 -2.82 -12.53 6.45
CA ARG A 5 -3.47 -13.34 7.50
C ARG A 5 -2.44 -13.91 8.48
N ILE A 6 -1.25 -14.22 7.97
CA ILE A 6 -0.21 -14.94 8.72
C ILE A 6 0.75 -13.96 9.39
N TYR A 7 1.07 -12.85 8.72
CA TYR A 7 2.09 -11.91 9.16
C TYR A 7 1.49 -10.60 9.66
N HIS A 8 1.99 -10.17 10.81
CA HIS A 8 1.64 -8.92 11.50
C HIS A 8 2.44 -7.72 10.95
N ALA A 9 3.58 -7.96 10.31
CA ALA A 9 4.39 -6.96 9.63
C ALA A 9 4.95 -7.51 8.32
N VAL A 10 5.03 -6.66 7.29
CA VAL A 10 5.56 -7.01 5.96
C VAL A 10 6.49 -5.89 5.49
N LEU A 11 7.64 -6.29 4.95
CA LEU A 11 8.61 -5.40 4.31
C LEU A 11 8.53 -5.56 2.78
N VAL A 12 8.35 -4.45 2.07
CA VAL A 12 8.36 -4.42 0.60
C VAL A 12 9.46 -3.48 0.11
N SER A 13 10.46 -4.03 -0.58
CA SER A 13 11.58 -3.24 -1.09
C SER A 13 11.43 -2.87 -2.56
N ASN A 14 12.01 -1.73 -2.96
CA ASN A 14 12.16 -1.30 -4.35
C ASN A 14 10.83 -1.17 -5.12
N VAL A 15 9.83 -0.54 -4.50
CA VAL A 15 8.57 -0.22 -5.20
C VAL A 15 8.86 0.81 -6.30
N PRO A 16 8.68 0.47 -7.59
CA PRO A 16 8.99 1.39 -8.69
C PRO A 16 7.93 2.50 -8.78
N VAL A 17 8.26 3.56 -9.52
CA VAL A 17 7.24 4.50 -10.00
C VAL A 17 6.36 3.78 -11.02
N MET A 18 5.05 3.89 -10.87
CA MET A 18 4.06 3.20 -11.69
C MET A 18 3.33 4.19 -12.61
N GLY A 19 3.19 3.86 -13.89
CA GLY A 19 2.46 4.69 -14.85
C GLY A 19 1.21 4.01 -15.42
N ALA A 20 0.44 4.76 -16.22
CA ALA A 20 -0.78 4.27 -16.88
C ALA A 20 -0.59 3.01 -17.75
N ALA A 21 0.63 2.74 -18.23
CA ALA A 21 0.94 1.53 -19.00
C ALA A 21 1.04 0.26 -18.11
N GLN A 22 1.02 0.41 -16.78
CA GLN A 22 1.23 -0.65 -15.80
C GLN A 22 -0.01 -0.86 -14.92
N ASP A 23 -1.22 -0.67 -15.45
CA ASP A 23 -2.49 -0.77 -14.73
C ASP A 23 -2.60 -2.06 -13.89
N ASP A 24 -2.15 -3.21 -14.41
CA ASP A 24 -2.19 -4.48 -13.67
C ASP A 24 -1.30 -4.47 -12.43
N MET A 25 -0.12 -3.84 -12.52
CA MET A 25 0.80 -3.69 -11.40
C MET A 25 0.22 -2.73 -10.36
N VAL A 26 -0.35 -1.61 -10.82
CA VAL A 26 -1.02 -0.62 -9.96
C VAL A 26 -2.19 -1.27 -9.22
N ARG A 27 -3.05 -2.05 -9.91
CA ARG A 27 -4.15 -2.80 -9.27
C ARG A 27 -3.64 -3.77 -8.21
N ARG A 28 -2.57 -4.51 -8.49
CA ARG A 28 -1.98 -5.45 -7.51
C ARG A 28 -1.41 -4.72 -6.31
N PHE A 29 -0.76 -3.58 -6.52
CA PHE A 29 -0.26 -2.73 -5.43
C PHE A 29 -1.40 -2.21 -4.56
N ILE A 30 -2.45 -1.65 -5.18
CA ILE A 30 -3.66 -1.19 -4.49
C ILE A 30 -4.28 -2.32 -3.65
N ASN A 31 -4.52 -3.48 -4.26
CA ASN A 31 -5.11 -4.62 -3.56
C ASN A 31 -4.24 -5.12 -2.40
N MET A 32 -2.92 -5.10 -2.54
CA MET A 32 -1.98 -5.46 -1.48
C MET A 32 -2.09 -4.48 -0.30
N VAL A 33 -2.05 -3.17 -0.56
CA VAL A 33 -2.18 -2.15 0.47
C VAL A 33 -3.53 -2.23 1.15
N ASP A 34 -4.62 -2.44 0.40
CA ASP A 34 -5.97 -2.51 0.94
C ASP A 34 -6.12 -3.70 1.90
N GLU A 35 -5.63 -4.89 1.53
CA GLU A 35 -5.66 -6.04 2.44
C GLU A 35 -4.81 -5.83 3.69
N PHE A 36 -3.60 -5.26 3.54
CA PHE A 36 -2.75 -4.95 4.69
C PHE A 36 -3.41 -3.92 5.61
N TYR A 37 -4.05 -2.92 5.02
CA TYR A 37 -4.78 -1.89 5.74
C TYR A 37 -5.91 -2.49 6.58
N ASP A 38 -6.79 -3.28 5.95
CA ASP A 38 -7.97 -3.89 6.58
C ASP A 38 -7.60 -4.82 7.73
N ARG A 39 -6.43 -5.47 7.62
CA ARG A 39 -5.91 -6.41 8.60
C ARG A 39 -4.97 -5.81 9.64
N ASN A 40 -4.78 -4.50 9.64
CA ASN A 40 -3.84 -3.83 10.55
C ASN A 40 -2.38 -4.33 10.44
N VAL A 41 -1.96 -4.80 9.26
CA VAL A 41 -0.58 -5.25 9.00
C VAL A 41 0.35 -4.04 8.98
N LYS A 42 1.50 -4.14 9.65
CA LYS A 42 2.52 -3.09 9.63
C LYS A 42 3.31 -3.18 8.33
N LEU A 43 3.12 -2.22 7.44
CA LEU A 43 3.84 -2.15 6.17
C LEU A 43 5.06 -1.25 6.33
N ILE A 44 6.24 -1.79 6.06
CA ILE A 44 7.46 -1.02 5.87
C ILE A 44 7.80 -1.12 4.39
N MET A 45 8.03 0.02 3.72
CA MET A 45 8.34 0.00 2.29
C MET A 45 9.45 0.97 1.90
N SER A 46 10.21 0.59 0.88
CA SER A 46 11.07 1.51 0.14
C SER A 46 10.54 1.68 -1.28
N GLY A 47 10.46 2.93 -1.73
CA GLY A 47 10.00 3.30 -3.06
C GLY A 47 11.04 4.08 -3.82
N GLN A 48 10.97 4.03 -5.16
CA GLN A 48 11.81 4.81 -6.06
C GLN A 48 11.51 6.32 -5.98
N ALA A 49 10.31 6.68 -5.53
CA ALA A 49 9.87 8.05 -5.30
C ALA A 49 9.01 8.13 -4.01
N PRO A 50 8.75 9.35 -3.48
CA PRO A 50 7.77 9.55 -2.42
C PRO A 50 6.38 9.01 -2.80
N ILE A 51 5.55 8.67 -1.80
CA ILE A 51 4.21 8.08 -2.02
C ILE A 51 3.36 8.89 -3.01
N ASP A 52 3.47 10.21 -2.94
CA ASP A 52 2.72 11.16 -3.76
C ASP A 52 3.10 11.10 -5.25
N GLU A 53 4.29 10.58 -5.55
CA GLU A 53 4.89 10.48 -6.88
C GLU A 53 5.04 9.02 -7.36
N LEU A 54 4.66 8.04 -6.52
CA LEU A 54 4.74 6.61 -6.88
C LEU A 54 3.80 6.20 -8.02
N TYR A 55 2.82 7.03 -8.34
CA TYR A 55 1.92 6.80 -9.46
C TYR A 55 1.73 8.06 -10.29
N THR A 56 2.02 7.97 -11.59
CA THR A 56 2.04 9.12 -12.50
C THR A 56 0.70 9.41 -13.16
N GLY A 57 -0.38 8.83 -12.62
CA GLY A 57 -1.74 8.99 -13.14
C GLY A 57 -2.12 8.02 -14.26
N GLY A 58 -3.40 8.02 -14.63
CA GLY A 58 -4.02 7.07 -15.56
C GLY A 58 -5.47 6.72 -15.22
N ARG A 59 -5.87 5.48 -15.48
CA ARG A 59 -7.26 5.03 -15.28
C ARG A 59 -7.63 4.77 -13.82
N LEU A 60 -6.63 4.67 -12.94
CA LEU A 60 -6.77 4.26 -11.54
C LEU A 60 -6.53 5.41 -10.56
N ASP A 61 -6.63 6.66 -11.02
CA ASP A 61 -6.33 7.85 -10.21
C ASP A 61 -7.17 7.90 -8.95
N PHE A 62 -8.46 7.60 -9.06
CA PHE A 62 -9.36 7.64 -7.93
C PHE A 62 -9.05 6.55 -6.90
N GLU A 63 -8.77 5.32 -7.36
CA GLU A 63 -8.35 4.21 -6.52
C GLU A 63 -7.01 4.50 -5.84
N PHE A 64 -6.03 5.00 -6.59
CA PHE A 64 -4.70 5.28 -6.08
C PHE A 64 -4.71 6.42 -5.05
N GLN A 65 -5.56 7.44 -5.22
CA GLN A 65 -5.76 8.48 -4.20
C GLN A 65 -6.26 7.89 -2.86
N ARG A 66 -7.15 6.88 -2.88
CA ARG A 66 -7.55 6.18 -1.64
C ARG A 66 -6.41 5.37 -1.05
N THR A 67 -5.65 4.67 -1.88
CA THR A 67 -4.46 3.92 -1.45
C THR A 67 -3.42 4.84 -0.82
N ARG A 68 -3.20 6.03 -1.38
CA ARG A 68 -2.33 7.07 -0.80
C ARG A 68 -2.80 7.49 0.59
N SER A 69 -4.09 7.80 0.75
CA SER A 69 -4.64 8.16 2.06
C SER A 69 -4.45 7.05 3.10
N ARG A 70 -4.63 5.78 2.70
CA ARG A 70 -4.36 4.62 3.58
C ARG A 70 -2.89 4.53 3.96
N LEU A 71 -1.97 4.64 3.00
CA LEU A 71 -0.53 4.61 3.28
C LEU A 71 -0.09 5.75 4.22
N LEU A 72 -0.72 6.92 4.14
CA LEU A 72 -0.48 8.02 5.09
C LEU A 72 -1.02 7.68 6.48
N GLU A 73 -2.24 7.15 6.60
CA GLU A 73 -2.80 6.73 7.88
C GLU A 73 -1.96 5.61 8.53
N MET A 74 -1.45 4.67 7.73
CA MET A 74 -0.62 3.55 8.19
C MET A 74 0.69 4.00 8.87
N GLN A 75 1.13 5.24 8.63
CA GLN A 75 2.30 5.84 9.28
C GLN A 75 1.98 6.45 10.65
N SER A 76 0.70 6.62 10.99
CA SER A 76 0.30 7.20 12.27
C SER A 76 0.58 6.26 13.44
N HIS A 77 0.91 6.84 14.60
CA HIS A 77 1.06 6.08 15.85
C HIS A 77 -0.22 5.32 16.19
N GLU A 78 -1.38 5.91 15.93
CA GLU A 78 -2.69 5.29 16.15
C GLU A 78 -2.86 4.00 15.36
N TYR A 79 -2.54 4.02 14.06
CA TYR A 79 -2.59 2.82 13.22
C TYR A 79 -1.56 1.78 13.67
N LEU A 80 -0.33 2.21 13.96
CA LEU A 80 0.74 1.32 14.41
C LEU A 80 0.40 0.64 15.76
N ALA A 81 -0.39 1.29 16.61
CA ALA A 81 -0.88 0.71 17.87
C ALA A 81 -2.03 -0.30 17.69
N ARG A 82 -2.71 -0.34 16.53
CA ARG A 82 -3.82 -1.29 16.30
C ARG A 82 -3.29 -2.74 16.28
N PRO A 83 -3.98 -3.70 16.92
CA PRO A 83 -3.62 -5.12 16.83
C PRO A 83 -3.94 -5.67 15.44
N HIS A 84 -3.12 -6.62 14.98
CA HIS A 84 -3.32 -7.34 13.73
C HIS A 84 -4.63 -8.15 13.72
N LYS A 85 -5.28 -8.26 12.56
CA LYS A 85 -6.55 -8.99 12.34
C LYS A 85 -6.33 -10.17 11.38
N PRO A 86 -6.33 -11.42 11.88
CA PRO A 86 -6.11 -12.64 11.08
C PRO A 86 -7.17 -12.98 10.04
#